data_AF-M9RKU7-F1
#
_entry.id   AF-M9RKU7-F1
#
_cell.length_a   1.000
_cell.length_b   1.000
_cell.length_c   1.000
_cell.angle_alpha   90.00
_cell.angle_beta   90.00
_cell.angle_gamma   90.00
#
_symmetry.space_group_name_H-M   'P 1'
#
loop_
_entity.id
_entity.type
_entity.pdbx_description
1 polymer ?
#
loop_
_entity_poly.entity_id
_entity_poly.type
_entity_poly.pdbx_seq_one_letter_code
_entity_poly.pdbx_strand_id
1 'polypeptide(L)'
;MVSIADINPLLPELIAWLHDFHTHPELTFDVHRTAALVAEHLSAMGVDEVVTGIGKTGVVGVIRGAATASERVIGLRADLDALPMQEQTTLPHAFQDRRAHARLRSRWPYDNVVGHGAVSV
;
A
#
# COMPACT_ATOMS: atom_id res chain seq x y z
N MET A 1 -20.59 -11.31 11.79
CA MET A 1 -19.19 -11.09 12.20
C MET A 1 -18.33 -11.56 11.04
N VAL A 2 -17.57 -10.66 10.40
CA VAL A 2 -16.67 -11.04 9.31
C VAL A 2 -15.51 -11.83 9.91
N SER A 3 -15.24 -13.00 9.35
CA SER A 3 -14.18 -13.91 9.75
C SER A 3 -13.01 -13.83 8.76
N ILE A 4 -11.86 -14.36 9.15
CA ILE A 4 -10.71 -14.44 8.22
C ILE A 4 -11.01 -15.29 6.98
N ALA A 5 -11.97 -16.22 7.08
CA ALA A 5 -12.40 -17.05 5.96
C ALA A 5 -13.12 -16.24 4.87
N ASP A 6 -13.75 -15.11 5.24
CA ASP A 6 -14.45 -14.24 4.29
C ASP A 6 -13.48 -13.43 3.42
N ILE A 7 -12.20 -13.35 3.80
CA ILE A 7 -11.14 -12.68 3.03
C ILE A 7 -10.53 -13.61 1.97
N ASN A 8 -10.55 -14.93 2.19
CA ASN A 8 -9.91 -15.90 1.30
C ASN A 8 -10.29 -15.75 -0.18
N PRO A 9 -11.57 -15.50 -0.54
CA PRO A 9 -11.95 -15.30 -1.94
C PRO A 9 -11.29 -14.07 -2.59
N LEU A 10 -10.89 -13.06 -1.81
CA LEU A 10 -10.24 -11.85 -2.30
C LEU A 10 -8.73 -12.03 -2.47
N LEU A 11 -8.13 -13.06 -1.87
CA LEU A 11 -6.67 -13.26 -1.88
C LEU A 11 -6.05 -13.25 -3.29
N PRO A 12 -6.63 -13.91 -4.32
CA PRO A 12 -6.03 -13.88 -5.66
C PRO A 12 -5.90 -12.45 -6.22
N GLU A 13 -6.92 -11.62 -5.99
CA GLU A 13 -6.95 -10.23 -6.43
C GLU A 13 -5.99 -9.37 -5.62
N LEU A 14 -5.99 -9.50 -4.29
CA LEU A 14 -5.04 -8.79 -3.41
C LEU A 14 -3.58 -9.13 -3.75
N ILE A 15 -3.29 -10.39 -4.06
CA ILE A 15 -1.96 -10.83 -4.50
C ILE A 15 -1.60 -10.21 -5.85
N ALA A 16 -2.56 -10.12 -6.78
CA ALA A 16 -2.34 -9.47 -8.07
C ALA A 16 -1.98 -7.98 -7.90
N TRP A 17 -2.67 -7.25 -7.02
CA TRP A 17 -2.33 -5.85 -6.71
C TRP A 17 -0.95 -5.74 -6.07
N LEU A 18 -0.62 -6.61 -5.12
CA LEU A 18 0.71 -6.63 -4.50
C LEU A 18 1.81 -6.86 -5.54
N HIS A 19 1.63 -7.80 -6.46
CA HIS A 19 2.61 -8.03 -7.53
C HIS A 19 2.69 -6.83 -8.48
N ASP A 20 1.56 -6.22 -8.84
CA ASP A 20 1.55 -5.04 -9.72
C ASP A 20 2.31 -3.85 -9.12
N PHE A 21 2.05 -3.53 -7.85
CA PHE A 21 2.76 -2.47 -7.13
C PHE A 21 4.25 -2.79 -6.97
N HIS A 22 4.60 -4.06 -6.73
CA HIS A 22 6.00 -4.48 -6.62
C HIS A 22 6.75 -4.41 -7.95
N THR A 23 6.10 -4.73 -9.07
CA THR A 23 6.69 -4.68 -10.41
C THR A 23 6.83 -3.24 -10.94
N HIS A 24 5.97 -2.32 -10.48
CA HIS A 24 5.98 -0.89 -10.90
C HIS A 24 6.24 0.05 -9.72
N PRO A 25 7.42 -0.04 -9.07
CA PRO A 25 7.69 0.72 -7.86
C PRO A 25 7.91 2.21 -8.19
N GLU A 26 7.30 3.08 -7.40
CA GLU A 26 7.46 4.54 -7.46
C GLU A 26 8.14 5.06 -6.21
N LEU A 27 8.91 6.15 -6.32
CA LEU A 27 9.81 6.60 -5.28
C LEU A 27 9.26 7.76 -4.47
N THR A 28 9.55 7.74 -3.16
CA THR A 28 9.35 8.89 -2.28
C THR A 28 7.93 9.44 -2.41
N PHE A 29 7.74 10.73 -2.70
CA PHE A 29 6.41 11.34 -2.81
C PHE A 29 5.84 11.32 -4.23
N ASP A 30 6.58 10.78 -5.21
CA ASP A 30 6.22 10.80 -6.63
C ASP A 30 5.50 9.50 -7.05
N VAL A 31 4.53 9.07 -6.24
CA VAL A 31 3.75 7.82 -6.38
C VAL A 31 2.45 8.01 -7.17
N HIS A 32 2.52 8.64 -8.34
CA HIS A 32 1.34 9.07 -9.09
C HIS A 32 0.47 7.90 -9.59
N ARG A 33 1.08 6.85 -10.15
CA ARG A 33 0.37 5.65 -10.63
C ARG A 33 -0.25 4.90 -9.46
N THR A 34 0.53 4.66 -8.43
CA THR A 34 0.13 3.89 -7.25
C THR A 34 -1.00 4.60 -6.52
N ALA A 35 -0.89 5.91 -6.30
CA ALA A 35 -1.94 6.71 -5.69
C ALA A 35 -3.23 6.71 -6.52
N ALA A 36 -3.13 6.80 -7.86
CA ALA A 36 -4.30 6.75 -8.74
C ALA A 36 -5.03 5.40 -8.64
N LEU A 37 -4.29 4.29 -8.67
CA LEU A 37 -4.86 2.94 -8.53
C LEU A 37 -5.52 2.75 -7.15
N VAL A 38 -4.90 3.21 -6.07
CA VAL A 38 -5.50 3.16 -4.73
C VAL A 38 -6.80 3.95 -4.67
N ALA A 39 -6.83 5.16 -5.23
CA ALA A 39 -8.05 5.98 -5.27
C ALA A 39 -9.16 5.32 -6.10
N GLU A 40 -8.81 4.70 -7.23
CA GLU A 40 -9.74 3.94 -8.07
C GLU A 40 -10.33 2.75 -7.32
N HIS A 41 -9.49 1.93 -6.66
CA HIS A 41 -9.95 0.78 -5.88
C HIS A 41 -10.85 1.19 -4.72
N LEU A 42 -10.49 2.23 -3.95
CA LEU A 42 -11.33 2.74 -2.86
C LEU A 42 -12.70 3.22 -3.37
N SER A 43 -12.71 3.92 -4.51
CA SER A 43 -13.95 4.39 -5.13
C SER A 43 -14.81 3.22 -5.62
N ALA A 44 -14.20 2.22 -6.26
CA ALA A 44 -14.89 1.02 -6.75
C ALA A 44 -15.47 0.15 -5.62
N MET A 45 -14.83 0.15 -4.45
CA MET A 45 -15.33 -0.53 -3.25
C MET A 45 -16.48 0.21 -2.55
N GLY A 46 -16.84 1.42 -3.01
CA GLY A 46 -17.93 2.20 -2.43
C GLY A 46 -17.56 2.92 -1.13
N VAL A 47 -16.29 3.29 -0.95
CA VAL A 47 -15.88 4.19 0.15
C VAL A 47 -16.60 5.53 0.01
N ASP A 48 -17.17 6.05 1.10
CA ASP A 48 -18.06 7.21 1.07
C ASP A 48 -17.38 8.49 0.56
N GLU A 49 -16.11 8.67 0.91
CA GLU A 49 -15.33 9.84 0.51
C GLU A 49 -13.88 9.43 0.23
N VAL A 50 -13.38 9.79 -0.95
CA VAL A 50 -11.99 9.56 -1.34
C VAL A 50 -11.37 10.92 -1.65
N VAL A 51 -10.39 11.31 -0.85
CA VAL A 51 -9.66 12.57 -0.98
C VAL A 51 -8.25 12.27 -1.47
N THR A 52 -7.85 12.89 -2.58
CA THR A 52 -6.52 12.72 -3.20
C THR A 52 -5.72 14.02 -3.12
N GLY A 53 -4.43 13.95 -3.44
CA GLY A 53 -3.56 15.13 -3.51
C GLY A 53 -3.07 15.64 -2.15
N ILE A 54 -3.28 14.87 -1.08
CA ILE A 54 -2.81 15.23 0.26
C ILE A 54 -1.29 15.08 0.31
N GLY A 55 -0.56 16.17 0.57
CA GLY A 55 0.90 16.12 0.56
C GLY A 55 1.48 15.67 -0.79
N LYS A 56 0.88 16.14 -1.90
CA LYS A 56 1.15 15.80 -3.32
C LYS A 56 0.39 14.57 -3.84
N THR A 57 0.61 13.39 -3.26
CA THR A 57 0.11 12.11 -3.81
C THR A 57 -0.66 11.26 -2.81
N GLY A 58 -0.79 11.71 -1.55
CA GLY A 58 -1.53 10.99 -0.53
C GLY A 58 -3.01 10.84 -0.85
N VAL A 59 -3.56 9.69 -0.45
CA VAL A 59 -4.97 9.31 -0.61
C VAL A 59 -5.55 9.00 0.77
N VAL A 60 -6.73 9.55 1.05
CA VAL A 60 -7.49 9.30 2.29
C VAL A 60 -8.89 8.82 1.92
N GLY A 61 -9.24 7.63 2.38
CA GLY A 61 -10.60 7.11 2.31
C GLY A 61 -11.32 7.29 3.65
N VAL A 62 -12.53 7.82 3.64
CA VAL A 62 -13.38 7.94 4.83
C VAL A 62 -14.59 7.02 4.65
N ILE A 63 -14.75 6.09 5.60
CA ILE A 63 -15.92 5.19 5.67
C ILE A 63 -16.75 5.60 6.88
N ARG A 64 -18.02 5.95 6.64
CA ARG A 64 -18.97 6.38 7.65
C ARG A 64 -19.72 5.14 8.16
N GLY A 65 -19.50 4.80 9.43
CA GLY A 65 -20.21 3.71 10.07
C GLY A 65 -21.73 3.95 10.15
N ALA A 66 -22.51 2.86 10.25
CA ALA A 66 -23.97 2.92 10.28
C ALA A 66 -24.55 3.71 11.48
N ALA A 67 -23.79 3.86 12.56
CA ALA A 67 -24.17 4.67 13.72
C ALA A 67 -23.15 5.81 13.90
N THR A 68 -23.58 7.03 13.59
CA THR A 68 -22.76 8.25 13.74
C THR A 68 -22.91 8.91 15.12
N ALA A 69 -23.69 8.32 16.03
CA ALA A 69 -23.91 8.84 17.37
C ALA A 69 -22.68 8.73 18.30
N SER A 70 -21.68 7.93 17.90
CA SER A 70 -20.42 7.79 18.61
C SER A 70 -19.36 8.66 17.93
N GLU A 71 -18.66 9.49 18.69
CA GLU A 71 -17.52 10.31 18.21
C GLU A 71 -16.21 9.52 18.03
N ARG A 72 -16.24 8.19 18.20
CA ARG A 72 -15.07 7.33 18.05
C ARG A 72 -14.71 7.14 16.58
N VAL A 73 -13.44 7.35 16.25
CA VAL A 73 -12.87 7.17 14.91
C VAL A 73 -11.66 6.24 14.99
N ILE A 74 -11.49 5.37 14.00
CA ILE A 74 -10.30 4.53 13.83
C ILE A 74 -9.58 4.98 12.56
N GLY A 75 -8.29 5.28 12.69
CA GLY A 75 -7.42 5.57 11.55
C GLY A 75 -6.56 4.36 11.22
N LEU A 76 -6.51 4.00 9.94
CA LEU A 76 -5.56 3.02 9.39
C LEU A 76 -4.65 3.76 8.41
N ARG A 77 -3.35 3.45 8.44
CA ARG A 77 -2.34 4.15 7.65
C ARG A 77 -1.40 3.14 7.02
N ALA A 78 -1.30 3.20 5.69
CA ALA A 78 -0.38 2.40 4.91
C ALA A 78 0.49 3.30 4.01
N ASP A 79 1.74 2.90 3.82
CA ASP A 79 2.70 3.60 2.97
C ASP A 79 2.74 3.00 1.56
N LEU A 80 2.88 3.87 0.54
CA LEU A 80 2.79 3.50 -0.87
C LEU A 80 4.13 3.55 -1.62
N ASP A 81 5.16 4.17 -1.04
CA ASP A 81 6.41 4.42 -1.73
C ASP A 81 7.46 3.32 -1.55
N ALA A 82 8.32 3.21 -2.56
CA ALA A 82 9.41 2.27 -2.61
C ALA A 82 10.76 2.96 -2.34
N LEU A 83 11.77 2.16 -1.97
CA LEU A 83 13.11 2.61 -1.58
C LEU A 83 14.10 2.54 -2.74
N PRO A 84 15.00 3.53 -2.93
CA PRO A 84 15.90 3.55 -4.08
C PRO A 84 17.03 2.50 -4.01
N MET A 85 16.73 1.26 -4.40
CA MET A 85 17.70 0.17 -4.50
C MET A 85 17.30 -0.87 -5.55
N GLN A 86 18.25 -1.73 -5.90
CA GLN A 86 18.07 -2.79 -6.88
C GLN A 86 17.50 -4.05 -6.24
N GLU A 87 16.53 -4.70 -6.91
CA GLU A 87 16.06 -6.01 -6.50
C GLU A 87 17.12 -7.09 -6.74
N GLN A 88 17.34 -7.93 -5.73
CA GLN A 88 18.26 -9.07 -5.82
C GLN A 88 17.52 -10.41 -5.90
N THR A 89 16.18 -10.39 -5.93
CA THR A 89 15.37 -11.59 -6.04
C THR A 89 15.27 -12.04 -7.51
N THR A 90 14.96 -13.31 -7.72
CA THR A 90 14.64 -13.88 -9.03
C THR A 90 13.15 -14.20 -9.15
N LEU A 91 12.31 -13.51 -8.37
CA LEU A 91 10.87 -13.77 -8.34
C LEU A 91 10.20 -13.33 -9.64
N PRO A 92 9.10 -13.99 -10.07
CA PRO A 92 8.41 -13.65 -11.31
C PRO A 92 7.87 -12.21 -11.39
N HIS A 93 7.62 -11.60 -10.23
CA HIS A 93 7.13 -10.22 -10.10
C HIS A 93 8.25 -9.22 -9.78
N ALA A 94 9.52 -9.61 -9.88
CA ALA A 94 10.63 -8.72 -9.60
C ALA A 94 10.65 -7.54 -10.59
N PHE A 95 10.92 -6.33 -10.09
CA PHE A 95 11.00 -5.15 -10.94
C PHE A 95 12.34 -5.10 -11.69
N GLN A 96 12.32 -4.57 -12.92
CA GLN A 96 13.51 -4.50 -13.78
C GLN A 96 14.29 -3.19 -13.66
N ASP A 97 13.66 -2.12 -13.16
CA ASP A 97 14.28 -0.79 -13.07
C ASP A 97 15.17 -0.65 -11.82
N ARG A 98 16.36 -0.07 -11.94
CA ARG A 98 17.35 0.00 -10.85
C ARG A 98 16.99 0.95 -9.70
N ARG A 99 15.76 1.45 -9.66
CA ARG A 99 15.40 2.66 -8.94
C ARG A 99 14.54 2.47 -7.71
N ALA A 100 13.91 1.33 -7.38
CA ALA A 100 12.95 1.31 -6.26
C ALA A 100 12.55 -0.09 -5.70
N HIS A 101 12.48 -0.33 -4.37
CA HIS A 101 12.29 -1.62 -3.64
C HIS A 101 11.21 -1.60 -2.54
N ALA A 102 10.65 -2.78 -2.17
CA ALA A 102 10.45 -3.20 -0.75
C ALA A 102 10.18 -4.71 -0.49
N ARG A 103 11.18 -5.40 0.11
CA ARG A 103 11.18 -6.41 1.21
C ARG A 103 12.38 -7.38 1.13
N LEU A 104 13.37 -7.22 2.01
CA LEU A 104 14.30 -8.30 2.40
C LEU A 104 13.68 -9.10 3.56
N ARG A 105 13.20 -10.32 3.29
CA ARG A 105 12.85 -11.26 4.38
C ARG A 105 14.13 -11.87 4.94
N SER A 106 14.73 -11.23 5.93
CA SER A 106 15.47 -11.95 6.95
C SER A 106 15.46 -11.14 8.24
N ARG A 107 14.56 -11.54 9.15
CA ARG A 107 14.70 -11.45 10.61
C ARG A 107 15.55 -10.27 11.06
N TRP A 108 14.92 -9.12 11.35
CA TRP A 108 15.57 -7.90 11.84
C TRP A 108 16.55 -8.19 12.98
N PRO A 109 17.84 -7.89 12.80
CA PRO A 109 18.51 -6.98 13.70
C PRO A 109 19.11 -5.84 12.86
N TYR A 110 19.01 -4.61 13.36
CA TYR A 110 19.67 -3.46 12.74
C TYR A 110 21.14 -3.77 12.48
N ASP A 111 21.55 -3.70 11.21
CA ASP A 111 22.93 -3.56 10.72
C ASP A 111 22.79 -3.46 9.18
N ASN A 112 22.82 -2.33 8.45
CA ASN A 112 23.69 -1.15 8.58
C ASN A 112 23.24 0.06 7.71
N VAL A 113 21.98 0.23 7.31
CA VAL A 113 21.52 1.48 6.65
C VAL A 113 20.06 1.76 7.00
N VAL A 114 19.82 2.79 7.81
CA VAL A 114 18.48 3.22 8.20
C VAL A 114 17.96 4.25 7.19
N GLY A 115 17.24 3.79 6.18
CA GLY A 115 16.22 4.61 5.54
C GLY A 115 14.96 4.52 6.40
N HIS A 116 14.65 5.57 7.16
CA HIS A 116 13.37 5.70 7.85
C HIS A 116 12.27 5.83 6.78
N GLY A 117 11.43 4.81 6.64
CA GLY A 117 10.34 4.78 5.65
C GLY A 117 9.87 3.35 5.47
N ALA A 118 9.30 2.79 6.53
CA ALA A 118 8.81 1.43 6.53
C ALA A 118 7.60 1.32 5.60
N VAL A 119 7.57 0.29 4.74
CA VAL A 119 6.31 -0.24 4.22
C VAL A 119 5.49 -0.75 5.41
N SER A 120 4.59 0.10 5.89
CA SER A 120 3.54 -0.25 6.83
C SER A 120 2.28 -0.56 6.04
N VAL A 121 1.76 -1.76 6.23
CA VAL A 121 0.36 -2.13 5.97
C VAL A 121 -0.46 -1.66 7.16
#